data_AF-A0A645E069-F1
#
_entry.id   AF-A0A645E069-F1
#
_cell.length_a   1.000
_cell.length_b   1.000
_cell.length_c   1.000
_cell.angle_alpha   90.00
_cell.angle_beta   90.00
_cell.angle_gamma   90.00
#
_symmetry.space_group_name_H-M   'P 1'
#
loop_
_entity.id
_entity.type
_entity.pdbx_description
1 polymer ?
#
loop_
_entity_poly.entity_id
_entity_poly.type
_entity_poly.pdbx_seq_one_letter_code
_entity_poly.pdbx_strand_id
1 'polypeptide(L)'
;MLESAEALSKKYAVELDEILRHIQDLLFRFTNRALKDTCARVGADIPRKLSAQDRLIGSAKLCVEQGVVPAYLCVGAAGAIYEYLRQNEMAQTSEHAAEVLQQLSALENAELSGRILEYYAQFAAGEPIANIRRAAQRVKAEFNHDVV
;
A
#
# COMPACT_ATOMS: atom_id res chain seq x y z
N MET A 1 -2.42 0.06 -7.47
CA MET A 1 -2.23 -0.53 -8.82
C MET A 1 -1.62 0.48 -9.78
N LEU A 2 -2.22 1.66 -10.01
CA LEU A 2 -1.67 2.65 -10.94
C LEU A 2 -0.26 3.15 -10.57
N GLU A 3 0.03 3.37 -9.29
CA GLU A 3 1.38 3.77 -8.81
C GLU A 3 2.43 2.72 -9.20
N SER A 4 2.14 1.45 -8.91
CA SER A 4 3.00 0.34 -9.29
C SER A 4 3.14 0.20 -10.81
N ALA A 5 2.08 0.49 -11.58
CA ALA A 5 2.12 0.43 -13.04
C ALA A 5 3.10 1.44 -13.63
N GLU A 6 3.03 2.69 -13.15
CA GLU A 6 3.93 3.75 -13.55
C GLU A 6 5.39 3.39 -13.21
N ALA A 7 5.64 2.89 -12.00
CA ALA A 7 6.97 2.49 -11.57
C ALA A 7 7.52 1.28 -12.36
N LEU A 8 6.67 0.30 -12.69
CA LEU A 8 7.04 -0.84 -13.53
C LEU A 8 7.41 -0.41 -14.94
N SER A 9 6.60 0.47 -15.54
CA SER A 9 6.84 1.02 -16.88
C SER A 9 8.19 1.75 -16.93
N LYS A 10 8.47 2.61 -15.95
CA LYS A 10 9.74 3.33 -15.81
C LYS A 10 10.94 2.39 -15.63
N LYS A 11 10.87 1.42 -14.71
CA LYS A 11 12.01 0.55 -14.36
C LYS A 11 12.38 -0.42 -15.49
N TYR A 12 11.39 -0.96 -16.17
CA TYR A 12 11.59 -2.04 -17.14
C TYR A 12 11.40 -1.60 -18.61
N ALA A 13 11.16 -0.31 -18.85
CA ALA A 13 10.88 0.25 -20.17
C ALA A 13 9.75 -0.51 -20.92
N VAL A 14 8.69 -0.86 -20.19
CA VAL A 14 7.50 -1.52 -20.74
C VAL A 14 6.43 -0.46 -20.99
N GLU A 15 5.70 -0.59 -22.10
CA GLU A 15 4.61 0.31 -22.47
C GLU A 15 3.53 0.35 -21.39
N LEU A 16 3.25 1.55 -20.86
CA LEU A 16 2.27 1.73 -19.78
C LEU A 16 0.89 1.22 -20.19
N ASP A 17 0.51 1.41 -21.44
CA ASP A 17 -0.76 0.96 -22.03
C ASP A 17 -0.98 -0.56 -21.89
N GLU A 18 0.07 -1.37 -22.01
CA GLU A 18 -0.02 -2.82 -21.81
C GLU A 18 -0.31 -3.16 -20.35
N ILE A 19 0.36 -2.47 -19.43
CA ILE A 19 0.15 -2.65 -18.00
C ILE A 19 -1.26 -2.20 -17.60
N LEU A 20 -1.77 -1.10 -18.16
CA LEU A 20 -3.12 -0.61 -17.91
C LEU A 20 -4.19 -1.59 -18.41
N ARG A 21 -4.01 -2.17 -19.60
CA ARG A 21 -4.88 -3.25 -20.09
C ARG A 21 -4.87 -4.46 -19.15
N HIS A 22 -3.69 -4.84 -18.65
CA HIS A 22 -3.57 -5.93 -17.68
C HIS A 22 -4.28 -5.61 -16.35
N ILE A 23 -4.20 -4.37 -15.87
CA ILE A 23 -4.92 -3.92 -14.67
C ILE A 23 -6.44 -4.04 -14.86
N GLN A 24 -6.95 -3.64 -16.03
CA GLN A 24 -8.39 -3.77 -16.34
C GLN A 24 -8.84 -5.23 -16.31
N ASP A 25 -8.07 -6.15 -16.89
CA ASP A 25 -8.32 -7.60 -16.80
C ASP A 25 -8.35 -8.10 -15.35
N LEU A 26 -7.35 -7.71 -14.54
CA LEU A 26 -7.30 -8.08 -13.12
C LEU A 26 -8.52 -7.60 -12.35
N LEU A 27 -8.93 -6.34 -12.56
CA LEU A 27 -10.11 -5.77 -11.91
C LEU A 27 -11.38 -6.52 -12.33
N PHE A 28 -11.51 -6.87 -13.61
CA PHE A 28 -12.62 -7.70 -14.08
C PHE A 28 -12.63 -9.07 -13.38
N ARG A 29 -11.48 -9.72 -13.25
CA ARG A 29 -11.35 -11.02 -12.57
C ARG A 29 -11.71 -10.96 -11.09
N PHE A 30 -11.43 -9.85 -10.41
CA PHE A 30 -11.86 -9.66 -9.01
C PHE A 30 -13.38 -9.61 -8.84
N THR A 31 -14.15 -9.34 -9.91
CA THR A 31 -15.62 -9.37 -9.87
C THR A 31 -16.22 -10.79 -9.95
N ASN A 32 -15.38 -11.82 -10.17
CA ASN A 32 -15.86 -13.18 -10.35
C ASN A 32 -16.41 -13.80 -9.06
N ARG A 33 -17.74 -13.76 -8.92
CA ARG A 33 -18.47 -14.32 -7.77
C ARG A 33 -18.33 -15.84 -7.63
N ALA A 34 -18.03 -16.56 -8.72
CA ALA A 34 -17.90 -18.01 -8.68
C ALA A 34 -16.64 -18.46 -7.91
N LEU A 35 -15.61 -17.60 -7.82
CA LEU A 35 -14.38 -17.89 -7.06
C LEU A 35 -14.64 -18.00 -5.55
N LYS A 36 -15.68 -17.33 -5.03
CA LYS A 36 -16.03 -17.28 -3.59
C LYS A 36 -14.83 -16.97 -2.69
N ASP A 37 -13.92 -16.15 -3.22
CA ASP A 37 -12.66 -15.87 -2.55
C ASP A 37 -12.86 -14.83 -1.45
N THR A 38 -12.47 -15.14 -0.21
CA THR A 38 -12.77 -14.30 0.95
C THR A 38 -11.65 -13.30 1.23
N CYS A 39 -12.01 -12.11 1.71
CA CYS A 39 -11.02 -11.13 2.17
C CYS A 39 -10.11 -11.68 3.28
N ALA A 40 -10.64 -12.55 4.15
CA ALA A 40 -9.84 -13.22 5.18
C ALA A 40 -8.74 -14.10 4.56
N ARG A 41 -9.08 -14.91 3.54
CA ARG A 41 -8.11 -15.77 2.86
C ARG A 41 -7.13 -14.95 2.02
N VAL A 42 -7.62 -14.01 1.21
CA VAL A 42 -6.77 -13.15 0.37
C VAL A 42 -5.89 -12.25 1.22
N GLY A 43 -6.36 -11.85 2.40
CA GLY A 43 -5.71 -10.98 3.38
C GLY A 43 -4.73 -11.68 4.34
N ALA A 44 -4.83 -12.99 4.52
CA ALA A 44 -3.97 -13.80 5.39
C ALA A 44 -2.46 -13.70 5.07
N ASP A 45 -1.60 -14.10 6.01
CA ASP A 45 -0.14 -14.04 5.88
C ASP A 45 0.36 -12.60 5.62
N ILE A 46 0.03 -11.72 6.58
CA ILE A 46 0.43 -10.31 6.57
C ILE A 46 1.96 -10.15 6.65
N PRO A 47 2.71 -10.90 7.49
CA PRO A 47 4.18 -10.81 7.52
C PRO A 47 4.83 -10.93 6.15
N ARG A 48 4.46 -11.93 5.34
CA ARG A 48 5.02 -12.08 3.99
C ARG A 48 4.68 -10.89 3.09
N LYS A 49 3.43 -10.39 3.12
CA LYS A 49 2.97 -9.30 2.24
C LYS A 49 3.57 -7.94 2.57
N LEU A 50 3.90 -7.72 3.84
CA LEU A 50 4.61 -6.52 4.31
C LEU A 50 6.13 -6.66 4.22
N SER A 51 6.65 -7.83 3.85
CA SER A 51 8.09 -7.99 3.66
C SER A 51 8.65 -7.05 2.60
N ALA A 52 9.93 -6.67 2.77
CA ALA A 52 10.63 -5.67 1.97
C ALA A 52 10.57 -5.87 0.45
N GLN A 53 10.38 -7.12 -0.01
CA GLN A 53 10.42 -7.51 -1.42
C GLN A 53 9.07 -8.03 -1.95
N ASP A 54 8.01 -8.05 -1.13
CA ASP A 54 6.68 -8.49 -1.56
C ASP A 54 5.79 -7.29 -1.97
N ARG A 55 4.52 -7.57 -2.20
CA ARG A 55 3.55 -6.76 -2.94
C ARG A 55 3.25 -5.37 -2.37
N LEU A 56 3.41 -5.12 -1.06
CA LEU A 56 3.14 -3.80 -0.48
C LEU A 56 4.43 -2.98 -0.42
N ILE A 57 5.37 -3.39 0.42
CA ILE A 57 6.60 -2.63 0.66
C ILE A 57 7.54 -2.67 -0.55
N GLY A 58 7.71 -3.82 -1.19
CA GLY A 58 8.53 -3.92 -2.41
C GLY A 58 7.99 -3.04 -3.53
N SER A 59 6.66 -2.98 -3.69
CA SER A 59 6.04 -2.07 -4.68
C SER A 59 6.18 -0.59 -4.30
N ALA A 60 6.08 -0.26 -3.01
CA ALA A 60 6.26 1.12 -2.55
C ALA A 60 7.71 1.59 -2.72
N LYS A 61 8.68 0.75 -2.39
CA LYS A 61 10.12 1.00 -2.63
C LYS A 61 10.40 1.21 -4.11
N LEU A 62 9.84 0.34 -4.96
CA LEU A 62 9.96 0.49 -6.41
C LEU A 62 9.40 1.83 -6.90
N CYS A 63 8.27 2.30 -6.36
CA CYS A 63 7.74 3.61 -6.70
C CYS A 63 8.74 4.71 -6.34
N VAL A 64 9.28 4.70 -5.12
CA VAL A 64 10.28 5.68 -4.67
C VAL A 64 11.52 5.66 -5.56
N GLU A 65 12.05 4.48 -5.88
CA GLU A 65 13.21 4.31 -6.79
C GLU A 65 12.98 4.93 -8.18
N GLN A 66 11.73 5.03 -8.64
CA GLN A 66 11.35 5.53 -9.96
C GLN A 66 10.73 6.94 -9.91
N GLY A 67 10.84 7.64 -8.78
CA GLY A 67 10.28 8.98 -8.60
C GLY A 67 8.74 9.01 -8.68
N VAL A 68 8.08 7.94 -8.26
CA VAL A 68 6.62 7.82 -8.17
C VAL A 68 6.24 7.84 -6.69
N VAL A 69 5.24 8.64 -6.31
CA VAL A 69 4.76 8.64 -4.91
C VAL A 69 3.83 7.45 -4.64
N PRO A 70 4.15 6.58 -3.66
CA PRO A 70 3.35 5.41 -3.32
C PRO A 70 2.20 5.74 -2.34
N ALA A 71 1.39 6.76 -2.62
CA ALA A 71 0.37 7.25 -1.68
C ALA A 71 -0.67 6.18 -1.32
N TYR A 72 -1.25 5.50 -2.30
CA TYR A 72 -2.25 4.45 -2.07
C TYR A 72 -1.64 3.13 -1.61
N LEU A 73 -0.41 2.82 -2.02
CA LEU A 73 0.33 1.68 -1.47
C LEU A 73 0.56 1.83 0.04
N CYS A 74 0.87 3.04 0.52
CA CYS A 74 1.00 3.32 1.95
C CYS A 74 -0.32 3.07 2.70
N VAL A 75 -1.47 3.43 2.13
CA VAL A 75 -2.79 3.12 2.72
C VAL A 75 -2.98 1.61 2.85
N GLY A 76 -2.58 0.82 1.85
CA GLY A 76 -2.63 -0.63 1.90
C GLY A 76 -1.73 -1.23 2.98
N ALA A 77 -0.51 -0.71 3.13
CA ALA A 77 0.42 -1.12 4.18
C ALA A 77 -0.12 -0.78 5.59
N ALA A 78 -0.66 0.42 5.77
CA ALA A 78 -1.28 0.85 7.02
C ALA A 78 -2.45 -0.05 7.44
N GLY A 79 -3.34 -0.38 6.49
CA GLY A 79 -4.45 -1.30 6.74
C GLY A 79 -3.98 -2.72 7.10
N ALA A 80 -2.87 -3.19 6.49
CA ALA A 80 -2.28 -4.47 6.84
C ALA A 80 -1.69 -4.48 8.26
N ILE A 81 -1.03 -3.40 8.69
CA ILE A 81 -0.51 -3.26 10.06
C ILE A 81 -1.67 -3.23 11.06
N TYR A 82 -2.71 -2.44 10.79
CA TYR A 82 -3.91 -2.38 11.65
C TYR A 82 -4.53 -3.77 11.84
N GLU A 83 -4.71 -4.51 10.75
CA GLU A 83 -5.26 -5.86 10.79
C GLU A 83 -4.32 -6.85 11.49
N TYR A 84 -3.00 -6.72 11.31
CA TYR A 84 -2.01 -7.55 12.00
C TYR A 84 -2.10 -7.39 13.52
N LEU A 85 -2.10 -6.15 14.01
CA LEU A 85 -2.23 -5.87 15.45
C LEU A 85 -3.54 -6.44 15.99
N ARG A 86 -4.64 -6.32 15.23
CA ARG A 86 -5.95 -6.87 15.60
C ARG A 86 -5.93 -8.40 15.68
N GLN A 87 -5.30 -9.08 14.72
CA GLN A 87 -5.20 -10.55 14.68
C GLN A 87 -4.31 -11.14 15.78
N ASN A 88 -3.33 -10.36 16.25
CA ASN A 88 -2.41 -10.77 17.31
C ASN A 88 -2.79 -10.21 18.69
N GLU A 89 -4.01 -9.67 18.83
CA GLU A 89 -4.53 -9.12 20.09
C GLU A 89 -3.63 -8.02 20.70
N MET A 90 -2.88 -7.31 19.86
CA MET A 90 -1.99 -6.21 20.26
C MET A 90 -2.77 -4.90 20.33
N ALA A 91 -2.35 -4.00 21.22
CA ALA A 91 -2.98 -2.68 21.32
C ALA A 91 -2.74 -1.84 20.05
N GLN A 92 -3.78 -1.18 19.55
CA GLN A 92 -3.76 -0.34 18.35
C GLN A 92 -3.11 1.03 18.63
N THR A 93 -1.83 1.01 19.00
CA THR A 93 -1.02 2.21 19.28
C THR A 93 -0.06 2.50 18.14
N SER A 94 0.37 3.75 18.01
CA SER A 94 1.38 4.14 17.03
C SER A 94 2.74 3.50 17.29
N GLU A 95 3.06 3.21 18.55
CA GLU A 95 4.29 2.53 18.96
C GLU A 95 4.35 1.10 18.41
N HIS A 96 3.32 0.28 18.70
CA HIS A 96 3.27 -1.09 18.16
C HIS A 96 3.22 -1.11 16.62
N ALA A 97 2.56 -0.13 16.00
CA ALA A 97 2.55 -0.03 14.55
C ALA A 97 3.94 0.27 13.98
N ALA A 98 4.71 1.14 14.62
CA ALA A 98 6.09 1.43 14.22
C ALA A 98 6.99 0.21 14.41
N GLU A 99 6.86 -0.50 15.53
CA GLU A 99 7.59 -1.75 15.80
C GLU A 99 7.28 -2.83 14.77
N VAL A 100 5.99 -3.09 14.51
CA VAL A 100 5.55 -4.09 13.52
C VAL A 100 5.98 -3.72 12.11
N LEU A 101 5.85 -2.44 11.73
CA LEU A 101 6.34 -1.98 10.44
C LEU A 101 7.84 -2.25 10.32
N GLN A 102 8.64 -1.85 11.31
CA GLN A 102 10.08 -2.08 11.30
C GLN A 102 10.43 -3.58 11.24
N GLN A 103 9.79 -4.39 12.08
CA GLN A 103 10.04 -5.83 12.18
C GLN A 103 9.70 -6.56 10.88
N LEU A 104 8.54 -6.29 10.28
CA LEU A 104 8.05 -7.04 9.13
C LEU A 104 8.66 -6.57 7.81
N SER A 105 8.97 -5.28 7.69
CA SER A 105 9.37 -4.67 6.42
C SER A 105 10.86 -4.35 6.31
N ALA A 106 11.59 -4.26 7.43
CA ALA A 106 12.96 -3.76 7.49
C ALA A 106 13.13 -2.44 6.71
N LEU A 107 12.14 -1.55 6.78
CA LEU A 107 12.09 -0.35 5.97
C LEU A 107 12.92 0.78 6.58
N GLU A 108 13.98 1.19 5.87
CA GLU A 108 14.90 2.26 6.31
C GLU A 108 14.47 3.67 5.85
N ASN A 109 13.56 3.76 4.87
CA ASN A 109 13.12 5.04 4.32
C ASN A 109 12.16 5.74 5.28
N ALA A 110 12.64 6.75 6.01
CA ALA A 110 11.88 7.47 7.03
C ALA A 110 10.64 8.18 6.48
N GLU A 111 10.69 8.74 5.27
CA GLU A 111 9.53 9.40 4.65
C GLU A 111 8.42 8.39 4.34
N LEU A 112 8.80 7.25 3.77
CA LEU A 112 7.86 6.18 3.46
C LEU A 112 7.25 5.57 4.73
N SER A 113 8.10 5.28 5.73
CA SER A 113 7.65 4.78 7.03
C SER A 113 6.72 5.77 7.72
N GLY A 114 7.07 7.06 7.74
CA GLY A 114 6.25 8.13 8.32
C GLY A 114 4.86 8.19 7.67
N ARG A 115 4.80 8.17 6.34
CA ARG A 115 3.54 8.20 5.59
C ARG A 115 2.64 6.99 5.86
N ILE A 116 3.22 5.79 6.02
CA ILE A 116 2.46 4.59 6.41
C ILE A 116 1.86 4.77 7.82
N LEU A 117 2.65 5.29 8.77
CA LEU A 117 2.21 5.50 10.15
C LEU A 117 1.15 6.60 10.28
N GLU A 118 1.21 7.64 9.44
CA GLU A 118 0.17 8.68 9.35
C GLU A 118 -1.19 8.11 8.92
N TYR A 119 -1.20 7.22 7.92
CA TYR A 119 -2.44 6.55 7.52
C TYR A 119 -2.90 5.52 8.56
N TYR A 120 -1.96 4.83 9.22
CA TYR A 120 -2.30 3.92 10.30
C TYR A 120 -2.99 4.66 11.45
N ALA A 121 -2.53 5.86 11.83
CA ALA A 121 -3.18 6.66 12.87
C ALA A 121 -4.65 6.97 12.53
N GLN A 122 -4.98 7.19 11.25
CA GLN A 122 -6.36 7.37 10.81
C GLN A 122 -7.18 6.08 10.93
N PHE A 123 -6.61 4.92 10.57
CA PHE A 123 -7.26 3.63 10.83
C PHE A 123 -7.50 3.39 12.32
N ALA A 124 -6.51 3.65 13.17
CA ALA A 124 -6.63 3.51 14.62
C ALA A 124 -7.67 4.47 15.22
N ALA A 125 -7.83 5.67 14.64
CA ALA A 125 -8.88 6.63 15.00
C ALA A 125 -10.28 6.25 14.49
N GLY A 126 -10.42 5.18 13.71
CA GLY A 126 -11.70 4.76 13.14
C GLY A 126 -12.18 5.62 11.96
N GLU A 127 -11.27 6.34 11.29
CA GLU A 127 -11.62 7.14 10.13
C GLU A 127 -12.18 6.27 9.00
N PRO A 128 -13.27 6.69 8.34
CA PRO A 128 -13.78 6.00 7.16
C PRO A 128 -12.71 5.90 6.08
N ILE A 129 -12.61 4.73 5.41
CA ILE A 129 -11.66 4.51 4.32
C ILE A 129 -11.75 5.56 3.20
N ALA A 130 -12.92 6.16 2.99
CA ALA A 130 -13.11 7.26 2.05
C ALA A 130 -12.26 8.49 2.40
N ASN A 131 -12.12 8.82 3.69
CA ASN A 131 -11.31 9.95 4.15
C ASN A 131 -9.82 9.66 3.97
N ILE A 132 -9.37 8.46 4.34
CA ILE A 132 -7.98 8.01 4.16
C ILE A 132 -7.59 8.04 2.67
N ARG A 133 -8.49 7.57 1.79
CA ARG A 133 -8.29 7.65 0.33
C ARG A 133 -8.21 9.07 -0.21
N ARG A 134 -8.98 10.02 0.34
CA ARG A 134 -8.89 11.45 0.00
C ARG A 134 -7.58 12.04 0.46
N ALA A 135 -7.07 11.65 1.64
CA ALA A 135 -5.76 12.06 2.11
C ALA A 135 -4.65 11.58 1.15
N ALA A 136 -4.68 10.31 0.75
CA ALA A 136 -3.76 9.78 -0.27
C ALA A 136 -3.87 10.49 -1.63
N GLN A 137 -5.08 10.90 -2.03
CA GLN A 137 -5.27 11.67 -3.25
C GLN A 137 -4.60 13.05 -3.18
N ARG A 138 -4.69 13.74 -2.02
CA ARG A 138 -4.03 15.05 -1.83
C ARG A 138 -2.52 14.94 -1.91
N VAL A 139 -1.94 13.96 -1.21
CA VAL A 139 -0.48 13.68 -1.27
C VAL A 139 -0.03 13.43 -2.71
N LYS A 140 -0.80 12.68 -3.49
CA LYS A 140 -0.48 12.43 -4.90
C LYS A 140 -0.61 13.69 -5.77
N ALA A 141 -1.60 14.54 -5.50
CA ALA A 141 -1.81 15.78 -6.25
C ALA A 141 -0.72 16.83 -5.95
N GLU A 142 -0.31 16.97 -4.70
CA GLU A 142 0.77 17.86 -4.25
C GLU A 142 2.10 17.49 -4.92
N PHE A 143 2.46 16.20 -4.88
CA PHE A 143 3.69 15.74 -5.54
C PHE A 143 3.69 16.00 -7.05
N ASN A 144 2.55 15.81 -7.72
CA ASN A 144 2.45 16.09 -9.15
C ASN A 144 2.53 17.60 -9.47
N HIS A 145 2.25 18.47 -8.49
CA HIS A 145 2.39 19.92 -8.64
C HIS A 145 3.84 20.39 -8.49
N ASP A 146 4.61 19.73 -7.62
CA ASP A 146 6.02 20.04 -7.37
C ASP A 146 6.97 19.60 -8.50
N VAL A 147 6.48 18.77 -9.44
CA VAL A 147 7.27 18.19 -10.56
C VAL A 147 7.08 18.98 -11.88
N VAL A 148 6.31 20.08 -11.88
CA VAL A 148 6.03 20.93 -13.06
C VAL A 148 6.75 22.27 -12.98
#